data_AF-E0DCL1-F1
#
_entry.id   AF-E0DCL1-F1
#
_cell.length_a   1.000
_cell.length_b   1.000
_cell.length_c   1.000
_cell.angle_alpha   90.00
_cell.angle_beta   90.00
_cell.angle_gamma   90.00
#
_symmetry.space_group_name_H-M   'P 1'
#
loop_
_entity.id
_entity.type
_entity.pdbx_description
1 polymer ?
#
loop_
_entity_poly.entity_id
_entity_poly.type
_entity_poly.pdbx_seq_one_letter_code
_entity_poly.pdbx_strand_id
1 'polypeptide(L)'
;MVDAEWNNSDCAIVNCSQSSKGIPGVPIDRELLTAAERFNLEIRDSMATVLPITQARSDIAIYNVKGKIDGTVTAIIYVTTTKHYQGDDKPSSETIPHKVTLLPTKDARDGYVVMADEPLDQVKEHLPDLVLPND
;
A
#
# COMPACT_ATOMS: atom_id res chain seq x y z
N MET A 1 5.79 -4.66 -1.41
CA MET A 1 5.72 -3.58 -0.39
C MET A 1 5.45 -2.31 -1.18
N VAL A 2 4.47 -1.50 -0.80
CA VAL A 2 4.01 -0.33 -1.58
C VAL A 2 5.17 0.60 -1.97
N ASP A 3 6.16 0.74 -1.09
CA ASP A 3 7.32 1.61 -1.32
C ASP A 3 8.33 1.09 -2.34
N ALA A 4 8.35 -0.22 -2.60
CA ALA A 4 9.32 -0.83 -3.50
C ALA A 4 9.11 -0.37 -4.95
N GLU A 5 7.85 -0.13 -5.32
CA GLU A 5 7.49 0.45 -6.61
C GLU A 5 7.88 1.94 -6.66
N TRP A 6 7.59 2.69 -5.59
CA TRP A 6 7.90 4.13 -5.52
C TRP A 6 9.40 4.40 -5.67
N ASN A 7 10.23 3.66 -4.93
CA ASN A 7 11.67 3.87 -4.86
C ASN A 7 12.44 3.30 -6.06
N ASN A 8 11.75 2.64 -7.00
CA ASN A 8 12.35 2.10 -8.20
C ASN A 8 11.99 2.95 -9.42
N SER A 9 12.96 3.70 -9.95
CA SER A 9 12.79 4.54 -11.13
C SER A 9 12.39 3.77 -12.39
N ASP A 10 12.72 2.48 -12.46
CA ASP A 10 12.39 1.62 -13.61
C ASP A 10 10.99 1.02 -13.52
N CYS A 11 10.33 1.14 -12.36
CA CYS A 11 8.94 0.77 -12.20
C CYS A 11 8.05 1.80 -12.87
N ALA A 12 7.23 1.39 -13.84
CA ALA A 12 6.26 2.22 -14.51
C ALA A 12 4.89 1.53 -14.52
N ILE A 13 3.83 2.30 -14.79
CA ILE A 13 2.45 1.81 -14.83
C ILE A 13 2.29 0.56 -15.72
N VAL A 14 3.00 0.50 -16.84
CA VAL A 14 2.92 -0.59 -17.83
C VAL A 14 3.86 -1.76 -17.52
N ASN A 15 4.87 -1.55 -16.69
CA ASN A 15 5.87 -2.57 -16.36
C ASN A 15 6.54 -2.24 -15.03
N CYS A 16 6.33 -3.10 -14.03
CA CYS A 16 6.98 -2.97 -12.73
C CYS A 16 7.29 -4.35 -12.16
N SER A 17 8.56 -4.73 -12.19
CA SER A 17 9.03 -6.01 -11.62
C SER A 17 8.91 -6.07 -10.09
N GLN A 18 8.90 -4.91 -9.44
CA GLN A 18 8.74 -4.78 -7.99
C GLN A 18 7.28 -4.75 -7.55
N SER A 19 6.34 -4.91 -8.49
CA SER A 19 4.94 -4.92 -8.12
C SER A 19 4.61 -6.09 -7.22
N SER A 20 3.61 -5.89 -6.34
CA SER A 20 3.09 -6.97 -5.54
C SER A 20 2.59 -8.15 -6.36
N LYS A 21 2.39 -8.05 -7.69
CA LYS A 21 2.03 -9.21 -8.53
C LYS A 21 3.08 -10.32 -8.46
N GLY A 22 4.35 -9.96 -8.28
CA GLY A 22 5.44 -10.92 -8.16
C GLY A 22 5.49 -11.68 -6.83
N ILE A 23 4.64 -11.33 -5.85
CA ILE A 23 4.65 -11.98 -4.54
C ILE A 23 4.15 -13.43 -4.69
N PRO A 24 4.89 -14.43 -4.16
CA PRO A 24 4.43 -15.81 -4.16
C PRO A 24 3.03 -15.97 -3.57
N GLY A 25 2.18 -16.73 -4.27
CA GLY A 25 0.79 -16.97 -3.85
C GLY A 25 -0.24 -16.02 -4.47
N VAL A 26 0.19 -14.93 -5.12
CA VAL A 26 -0.71 -14.08 -5.91
C VAL A 26 -1.23 -14.85 -7.14
N PRO A 27 -2.54 -14.85 -7.42
CA PRO A 27 -3.10 -15.47 -8.61
C PRO A 27 -2.51 -14.93 -9.92
N ILE A 28 -2.28 -15.80 -10.90
CA ILE A 28 -1.64 -15.46 -12.19
C ILE A 28 -2.46 -14.41 -12.97
N ASP A 29 -3.77 -14.48 -12.85
CA ASP A 29 -4.77 -13.64 -13.50
C ASP A 29 -4.96 -12.28 -12.82
N ARG A 30 -4.38 -12.05 -11.63
CA ARG A 30 -4.40 -10.74 -10.97
C ARG A 30 -3.70 -9.68 -11.84
N GLU A 31 -4.24 -8.46 -11.88
CA GLU A 31 -3.68 -7.34 -12.67
C GLU A 31 -2.24 -6.99 -12.25
N LEU A 32 -1.45 -6.38 -13.15
CA LEU A 32 -0.05 -6.05 -12.83
C LEU A 32 0.05 -5.23 -11.54
N LEU A 33 -0.74 -4.16 -11.42
CA LEU A 33 -0.78 -3.28 -10.26
C LEU A 33 -2.16 -3.37 -9.61
N THR A 34 -2.22 -3.23 -8.28
CA THR A 34 -3.47 -2.84 -7.60
C THR A 34 -3.82 -1.38 -7.91
N ALA A 35 -5.05 -0.96 -7.58
CA ALA A 35 -5.45 0.43 -7.73
C ALA A 35 -4.56 1.40 -6.93
N ALA A 36 -4.19 1.04 -5.69
CA ALA A 36 -3.30 1.82 -4.85
C ALA A 36 -1.88 1.92 -5.43
N GLU A 37 -1.30 0.80 -5.88
CA GLU A 37 0.02 0.77 -6.55
C GLU A 37 0.07 1.67 -7.77
N ARG A 38 -0.96 1.56 -8.64
CA ARG A 38 -1.09 2.43 -9.80
C ARG A 38 -1.16 3.91 -9.42
N PHE A 39 -2.03 4.25 -8.47
CA PHE A 39 -2.21 5.62 -8.00
C PHE A 39 -0.91 6.20 -7.43
N ASN A 40 -0.14 5.39 -6.70
CA ASN A 40 1.15 5.81 -6.16
C ASN A 40 2.16 6.13 -7.25
N LEU A 41 2.23 5.31 -8.31
CA LEU A 41 3.08 5.61 -9.48
C LEU A 41 2.62 6.87 -10.22
N GLU A 42 1.30 7.07 -10.36
CA GLU A 42 0.73 8.29 -10.97
C GLU A 42 1.10 9.55 -10.16
N ILE A 43 1.03 9.50 -8.82
CA ILE A 43 1.48 10.61 -7.96
C ILE A 43 2.98 10.81 -8.09
N ARG A 44 3.78 9.74 -7.99
CA ARG A 44 5.24 9.83 -8.09
C ARG A 44 5.66 10.53 -9.39
N ASP A 45 5.12 10.08 -10.51
CA ASP A 45 5.46 10.58 -11.84
C ASP A 45 4.98 12.04 -12.02
N SER A 46 3.80 12.40 -11.48
CA SER A 46 3.30 13.78 -11.53
C SER A 46 4.05 14.75 -10.61
N MET A 47 4.59 14.27 -9.49
CA MET A 47 5.31 15.07 -8.49
C MET A 47 6.81 15.20 -8.75
N ALA A 48 7.37 14.41 -9.66
CA ALA A 48 8.81 14.31 -9.90
C ALA A 48 9.51 15.65 -10.19
N THR A 49 8.79 16.63 -10.75
CA THR A 49 9.33 17.95 -11.12
C THR A 49 8.93 19.07 -10.16
N VAL A 50 8.00 18.83 -9.23
CA VAL A 50 7.44 19.87 -8.33
C VAL A 50 8.03 19.75 -6.93
N LEU A 51 7.99 18.55 -6.35
CA LEU A 51 8.58 18.23 -5.06
C LEU A 51 9.28 16.87 -5.23
N PRO A 52 10.59 16.85 -5.57
CA PRO A 52 11.28 15.62 -5.89
C PRO A 52 11.39 14.75 -4.65
N ILE A 53 10.51 13.75 -4.54
CA ILE A 53 10.55 12.76 -3.46
C ILE A 53 11.66 11.77 -3.80
N THR A 54 12.69 11.70 -2.97
CA THR A 54 13.85 10.84 -3.17
C THR A 54 13.65 9.46 -2.58
N GLN A 55 12.79 9.35 -1.56
CA GLN A 55 12.49 8.08 -0.90
C GLN A 55 11.09 8.13 -0.27
N ALA A 56 10.35 7.04 -0.36
CA ALA A 56 9.15 6.78 0.41
C ALA A 56 9.35 5.52 1.27
N ARG A 57 8.78 5.51 2.47
CA ARG A 57 8.71 4.35 3.36
C ARG A 57 7.35 4.30 4.03
N SER A 58 6.72 3.15 4.05
CA SER A 58 5.42 2.91 4.66
C SER A 58 5.54 1.97 5.85
N ASP A 59 4.86 2.32 6.94
CA ASP A 59 4.62 1.44 8.08
C ASP A 59 3.11 1.14 8.16
N ILE A 60 2.75 -0.08 8.56
CA ILE A 60 1.36 -0.57 8.54
C ILE A 60 0.92 -0.92 9.96
N ALA A 61 -0.26 -0.43 10.35
CA ALA A 61 -0.96 -0.86 11.55
C ALA A 61 -2.32 -1.49 11.18
N ILE A 62 -2.61 -2.68 11.70
CA ILE A 62 -3.90 -3.34 11.47
C ILE A 62 -4.92 -2.81 12.47
N TYR A 63 -6.05 -2.29 11.98
CA TYR A 63 -7.14 -1.80 12.82
C TYR A 63 -8.23 -2.84 13.02
N ASN A 64 -8.73 -3.40 11.91
CA ASN A 64 -9.84 -4.34 11.93
C ASN A 64 -9.66 -5.40 10.85
N VAL A 65 -10.10 -6.63 11.13
CA VAL A 65 -10.04 -7.75 10.22
C VAL A 65 -11.36 -8.49 10.26
N LYS A 66 -11.94 -8.75 9.08
CA LYS A 66 -13.18 -9.49 8.93
C LYS A 66 -13.02 -10.59 7.88
N GLY A 67 -13.11 -11.84 8.33
CA GLY A 67 -13.19 -12.99 7.44
C GLY A 67 -14.60 -13.18 6.87
N LYS A 68 -14.68 -13.74 5.67
CA LYS A 68 -15.90 -14.21 5.02
C LYS A 68 -15.90 -15.75 4.95
N ILE A 69 -17.08 -16.34 4.76
CA ILE A 69 -17.26 -17.80 4.67
C ILE A 69 -16.52 -18.40 3.46
N ASP A 70 -16.35 -17.63 2.39
CA ASP A 70 -15.59 -18.02 1.20
C ASP A 70 -14.05 -18.00 1.41
N GLY A 71 -13.59 -17.68 2.62
CA GLY A 71 -12.18 -17.59 2.98
C GLY A 71 -11.53 -16.24 2.68
N THR A 72 -12.21 -15.34 1.97
CA THR A 72 -11.73 -13.97 1.73
C THR A 72 -11.67 -13.19 3.04
N VAL A 73 -10.63 -12.38 3.20
CA VAL A 73 -10.51 -11.47 4.33
C VAL A 73 -10.59 -10.02 3.84
N THR A 74 -11.31 -9.19 4.58
CA THR A 74 -11.24 -7.73 4.42
C THR A 74 -10.61 -7.15 5.66
N ALA A 75 -9.54 -6.37 5.50
CA ALA A 75 -8.88 -5.65 6.57
C ALA A 75 -9.04 -4.14 6.39
N ILE A 76 -9.15 -3.42 7.50
CA ILE A 76 -8.89 -1.99 7.56
C ILE A 76 -7.53 -1.84 8.21
N ILE A 77 -6.60 -1.20 7.50
CA ILE A 77 -5.25 -0.93 7.99
C ILE A 77 -5.00 0.58 7.93
N TYR A 78 -4.08 1.08 8.75
CA TYR A 78 -3.52 2.40 8.60
C TYR A 78 -2.15 2.27 7.96
N VAL A 79 -1.92 3.02 6.88
CA VAL A 79 -0.65 3.10 6.18
C VAL A 79 -0.04 4.46 6.49
N THR A 80 1.06 4.47 7.23
CA THR A 80 1.83 5.67 7.52
C THR A 80 2.96 5.78 6.52
N THR A 81 2.86 6.72 5.57
CA THR A 81 3.91 6.94 4.56
C THR A 81 4.78 8.10 4.98
N THR A 82 6.08 7.86 5.09
CA THR A 82 7.12 8.86 5.31
C THR A 82 7.85 9.14 4.00
N LYS A 83 7.92 10.41 3.60
CA LYS A 83 8.54 10.87 2.34
C LYS A 83 9.74 11.77 2.64
N HIS A 84 10.85 11.49 1.96
CA HIS A 84 12.04 12.34 1.94
C HIS A 84 12.11 13.11 0.62
N TYR A 85 12.62 14.34 0.67
CA TYR A 85 12.65 15.25 -0.46
C TYR A 85 14.07 15.68 -0.80
N GLN A 86 14.32 15.94 -2.08
CA GLN A 86 15.61 16.45 -2.52
C GLN A 86 15.85 17.85 -1.96
N GLY A 87 16.93 18.02 -1.20
CA GLY A 87 17.32 19.32 -0.64
C GLY A 87 16.55 19.74 0.62
N ASP A 88 15.76 18.83 1.20
CA ASP A 88 15.13 19.02 2.51
C ASP A 88 15.45 17.83 3.42
N ASP A 89 16.04 18.11 4.58
CA ASP A 89 16.40 17.11 5.58
C ASP A 89 15.20 16.70 6.45
N LYS A 90 14.08 17.43 6.38
CA LYS A 90 12.87 17.12 7.14
C LYS A 90 11.95 16.22 6.32
N PRO A 91 11.74 14.96 6.72
CA PRO A 91 10.73 14.13 6.09
C PRO A 91 9.32 14.63 6.44
N SER A 92 8.37 14.34 5.58
CA SER A 92 6.94 14.45 5.89
C SER A 92 6.37 13.06 6.16
N SER A 93 5.35 12.97 6.99
CA SER A 93 4.63 11.72 7.25
C SER A 93 3.12 11.95 7.17
N GLU A 94 2.43 11.02 6.54
CA GLU A 94 0.98 11.03 6.39
C GLU A 94 0.42 9.64 6.69
N THR A 95 -0.67 9.57 7.44
CA THR A 95 -1.35 8.31 7.75
C THR A 95 -2.70 8.29 7.05
N ILE A 96 -2.93 7.28 6.22
CA ILE A 96 -4.20 7.08 5.50
C ILE A 96 -4.74 5.69 5.85
N PRO A 97 -6.02 5.55 6.23
CA PRO A 97 -6.64 4.24 6.36
C PRO A 97 -6.90 3.63 4.98
N HIS A 98 -6.71 2.33 4.86
CA HIS A 98 -6.90 1.57 3.64
C HIS A 98 -7.82 0.40 3.91
N LYS A 99 -8.68 0.09 2.93
CA LYS A 99 -9.45 -1.15 2.89
C LYS A 99 -8.72 -2.13 1.98
N VAL A 100 -8.31 -3.25 2.55
CA VAL A 100 -7.57 -4.28 1.83
C VAL A 100 -8.41 -5.54 1.71
N THR A 101 -8.51 -6.07 0.48
CA THR A 101 -9.09 -7.39 0.21
C THR A 101 -7.97 -8.40 0.06
N LEU A 102 -8.06 -9.47 0.83
CA LEU A 102 -7.06 -10.50 0.98
C LEU A 102 -7.65 -11.85 0.56
N LEU A 103 -6.91 -12.63 -0.22
CA LEU A 103 -7.24 -14.02 -0.51
C LEU A 103 -6.25 -14.97 0.16
N PRO A 104 -6.72 -16.14 0.63
CA PRO A 104 -5.81 -17.16 1.11
C PRO A 104 -4.94 -17.64 -0.05
N THR A 105 -3.68 -17.86 0.25
CA THR A 105 -2.75 -18.53 -0.67
C THR A 105 -3.12 -20.02 -0.81
N LYS A 106 -2.58 -20.69 -1.84
CA LYS A 106 -2.90 -22.11 -2.12
C LYS A 106 -2.55 -23.04 -0.95
N ASP A 107 -1.47 -22.77 -0.21
CA ASP A 107 -1.23 -23.38 1.09
C ASP A 107 -1.64 -22.37 2.16
N ALA A 108 -2.71 -22.63 2.90
CA ALA A 108 -3.22 -21.70 3.91
C ALA A 108 -2.20 -21.34 5.01
N ARG A 109 -1.11 -22.13 5.15
CA ARG A 109 0.02 -21.81 6.04
C ARG A 109 0.90 -20.67 5.51
N ASP A 110 0.87 -20.43 4.21
CA ASP A 110 1.58 -19.31 3.55
C ASP A 110 0.81 -17.98 3.70
N GLY A 111 -0.37 -18.02 4.33
CA GLY A 111 -1.14 -16.84 4.74
C GLY A 111 -1.99 -16.25 3.63
N TYR A 112 -2.02 -14.92 3.55
CA TYR A 112 -2.91 -14.16 2.67
C TYR A 112 -2.13 -13.24 1.73
N VAL A 113 -2.65 -13.04 0.53
CA VAL A 113 -2.13 -12.08 -0.45
C VAL A 113 -3.11 -10.96 -0.71
N VAL A 114 -2.57 -9.76 -0.93
CA VAL A 114 -3.35 -8.57 -1.29
C VAL A 114 -3.86 -8.70 -2.71
N MET A 115 -5.18 -8.61 -2.86
CA MET A 115 -5.87 -8.64 -4.15
C MET A 115 -6.36 -7.26 -4.56
N ALA A 116 -6.78 -6.46 -3.60
CA ALA A 116 -7.18 -5.07 -3.80
C ALA A 116 -6.81 -4.26 -2.57
N ASP A 117 -6.47 -3.00 -2.81
CA ASP A 117 -6.14 -2.01 -1.81
C ASP A 117 -6.71 -0.66 -2.25
N GLU A 118 -7.47 -0.04 -1.37
CA GLU A 118 -8.22 1.20 -1.63
C GLU A 118 -8.04 2.16 -0.45
N PRO A 119 -7.55 3.39 -0.68
CA PRO A 119 -7.50 4.40 0.39
C PRO A 119 -8.93 4.79 0.80
N LEU A 120 -9.10 5.02 2.09
CA LEU A 120 -10.35 5.43 2.71
C LEU A 120 -10.24 6.88 3.18
N ASP A 121 -11.35 7.61 3.08
CA ASP A 121 -11.50 8.90 3.76
C ASP A 121 -11.83 8.63 5.23
N GLN A 122 -10.85 8.87 6.11
CA GLN A 122 -10.97 8.57 7.54
C GLN A 122 -12.19 9.25 8.18
N VAL A 123 -12.47 10.51 7.82
CA VAL A 123 -13.55 11.30 8.40
C VAL A 123 -14.90 10.76 7.93
N LYS A 124 -15.03 10.53 6.62
CA LYS A 124 -16.26 9.99 6.03
C LYS A 124 -16.58 8.60 6.54
N GLU A 125 -15.57 7.76 6.73
CA GLU A 125 -15.71 6.38 7.23
C GLU A 125 -15.82 6.31 8.76
N HIS A 126 -15.75 7.44 9.47
CA HIS A 126 -15.83 7.53 10.94
C HIS A 126 -14.78 6.65 11.64
N LEU A 127 -13.59 6.56 11.05
CA LEU A 127 -12.49 5.77 11.59
C LEU A 127 -11.74 6.59 12.66
N PRO A 128 -11.28 5.95 13.75
CA PRO A 128 -10.52 6.66 14.78
C PRO A 128 -9.17 7.14 14.24
N ASP A 129 -8.53 8.06 14.95
CA ASP A 129 -7.13 8.35 14.69
C ASP A 129 -6.27 7.14 15.10
N LEU A 130 -5.19 6.90 14.34
CA LEU A 130 -4.22 5.88 14.73
C LEU A 130 -3.49 6.35 15.99
N VAL A 131 -3.82 5.75 17.13
CA VAL A 131 -3.04 5.90 18.36
C VAL A 131 -1.99 4.79 18.37
N LEU A 132 -0.76 5.12 17.97
CA LEU A 132 0.36 4.22 18.17
C LEU A 132 0.57 4.05 19.69
N PRO A 133 0.75 2.81 20.21
CA PRO A 133 1.18 2.64 21.59
C PRO A 133 2.52 3.37 21.74
N ASN A 134 2.57 4.36 22.62
CA ASN A 134 3.75 5.20 22.84
C ASN A 134 5.04 4.36 22.96
N ASP A 135 6.10 4.81 22.29
CA ASP A 135 7.48 4.33 22.40
C ASP A 135 7.99 4.30 23.86
#